data_AF-S0NJ63-F1
#
_entry.id   AF-S0NJ63-F1
#
_cell.length_a   1.000
_cell.length_b   1.000
_cell.length_c   1.000
_cell.angle_alpha   90.00
_cell.angle_beta   90.00
_cell.angle_gamma   90.00
#
_symmetry.space_group_name_H-M   'P 1'
#
loop_
_entity.id
_entity.type
_entity.pdbx_description
1 polymer ?
#
loop_
_entity_poly.entity_id
_entity_poly.type
_entity_poly.pdbx_seq_one_letter_code
_entity_poly.pdbx_strand_id
1 'polypeptide(L)'
;MREITFATKKDYLAVINFLEKQTKYVEIVVSWDDTPNSPLLTNFGDSLVTIKDISHWLETGTKGTLYKYALSLERKKAYFQQLRKFDSFFYNCEHPFSGMYVETTDFGYQDIAFFNLQGELLFYTITHEGLAWIKKSAEENK
;
A
#
# COMPACT_ATOMS: atom_id res chain seq x y z
N MET A 1 2.62 13.66 -7.05
CA MET A 1 2.73 12.18 -7.11
C MET A 1 2.96 11.78 -8.56
N ARG A 2 3.50 10.59 -8.83
CA ARG A 2 3.47 9.97 -10.17
C ARG A 2 2.87 8.58 -10.06
N GLU A 3 2.14 8.16 -11.07
CA GLU A 3 1.67 6.78 -11.20
C GLU A 3 2.86 5.87 -11.54
N ILE A 4 2.84 4.65 -11.02
CA ILE A 4 3.83 3.62 -11.30
C ILE A 4 3.14 2.29 -11.56
N THR A 5 3.83 1.40 -12.26
CA THR A 5 3.35 0.05 -12.54
C THR A 5 4.19 -0.99 -11.82
N PHE A 6 3.55 -2.11 -11.50
CA PHE A 6 4.22 -3.31 -11.02
C PHE A 6 4.14 -4.38 -12.10
N ALA A 7 5.19 -4.56 -12.89
CA ALA A 7 5.27 -5.64 -13.88
C ALA A 7 6.02 -6.86 -13.32
N THR A 8 6.86 -6.64 -12.31
CA THR A 8 7.69 -7.67 -11.69
C THR A 8 7.79 -7.47 -10.18
N LYS A 9 8.10 -8.54 -9.45
CA LYS A 9 8.46 -8.48 -8.03
C LYS A 9 9.59 -7.48 -7.74
N LYS A 10 10.50 -7.26 -8.69
CA LYS A 10 11.61 -6.30 -8.53
C LYS A 10 11.08 -4.87 -8.42
N ASP A 11 10.06 -4.52 -9.20
CA ASP A 11 9.42 -3.19 -9.15
C ASP A 11 8.78 -2.97 -7.78
N TYR A 12 8.03 -3.96 -7.30
CA TYR A 12 7.47 -3.99 -5.96
C TYR A 12 8.54 -3.79 -4.88
N LEU A 13 9.60 -4.61 -4.88
CA LEU A 13 10.66 -4.53 -3.88
C LEU A 13 11.42 -3.20 -3.91
N ALA A 14 11.55 -2.56 -5.08
CA ALA A 14 12.14 -1.22 -5.18
C ALA A 14 11.30 -0.19 -4.41
N VAL A 15 9.98 -0.25 -4.53
CA VAL A 15 9.05 0.60 -3.77
C VAL A 15 9.11 0.30 -2.27
N ILE A 16 9.07 -0.98 -1.88
CA ILE A 16 9.17 -1.38 -0.47
C ILE A 16 10.47 -0.86 0.18
N ASN A 17 11.60 -0.94 -0.54
CA ASN A 17 12.89 -0.44 -0.05
C ASN A 17 12.93 1.10 0.09
N PHE A 18 12.27 1.82 -0.83
CA PHE A 18 12.11 3.28 -0.73
C PHE A 18 11.27 3.66 0.49
N LEU A 19 10.14 2.97 0.69
CA LEU A 19 9.18 3.26 1.74
C LEU A 19 9.72 2.97 3.14
N GLU A 20 10.49 1.90 3.33
CA GLU A 20 11.03 1.52 4.65
C GLU A 20 11.86 2.64 5.29
N LYS A 21 12.57 3.41 4.46
CA LYS A 21 13.45 4.49 4.93
C LYS A 21 12.66 5.65 5.55
N GLN A 22 11.48 5.96 5.02
CA GLN A 22 10.77 7.20 5.30
C GLN A 22 9.45 7.01 6.06
N THR A 23 8.87 5.81 6.01
CA THR A 23 7.54 5.55 6.58
C THR A 23 7.54 5.68 8.10
N LYS A 24 6.56 6.41 8.61
CA LYS A 24 6.18 6.46 10.02
C LYS A 24 4.76 5.94 10.26
N TYR A 25 3.84 6.25 9.36
CA TYR A 25 2.45 5.83 9.46
C TYR A 25 2.04 5.02 8.24
N VAL A 26 1.14 4.06 8.45
CA VAL A 26 0.52 3.28 7.39
C VAL A 26 -0.98 3.32 7.58
N GLU A 27 -1.71 3.48 6.49
CA GLU A 27 -3.17 3.31 6.46
C GLU A 27 -3.49 2.12 5.56
N ILE A 28 -4.37 1.23 6.03
CA ILE A 28 -4.97 0.17 5.23
C ILE A 28 -6.47 0.41 5.21
N VAL A 29 -7.09 0.34 4.03
CA VAL A 29 -8.54 0.37 3.90
C VAL A 29 -9.03 -0.98 3.42
N VAL A 30 -9.94 -1.55 4.19
CA VAL A 30 -10.68 -2.75 3.82
C VAL A 30 -12.05 -2.32 3.35
N SER A 31 -12.39 -2.63 2.10
CA SER A 31 -13.73 -2.35 1.57
C SER A 31 -14.79 -3.05 2.43
N TRP A 32 -15.98 -2.45 2.56
CA TRP A 32 -17.08 -3.07 3.32
C TRP A 32 -17.56 -4.40 2.73
N ASP A 33 -17.30 -4.62 1.45
CA ASP A 33 -17.63 -5.87 0.76
C ASP A 33 -16.52 -6.93 0.87
N ASP A 34 -15.44 -6.64 1.60
CA ASP A 34 -14.28 -7.53 1.78
C ASP A 34 -14.12 -7.97 3.25
N THR A 35 -13.41 -9.08 3.45
CA THR A 35 -13.15 -9.62 4.79
C THR A 35 -11.77 -9.17 5.29
N PRO A 36 -11.66 -8.59 6.50
CA PRO A 36 -10.38 -8.17 7.06
C PRO A 36 -9.57 -9.38 7.54
N ASN A 37 -8.84 -10.05 6.63
CA ASN A 37 -8.01 -11.22 6.95
C ASN A 37 -6.53 -11.07 6.53
N SER A 38 -6.04 -9.84 6.46
CA SER A 38 -4.64 -9.59 6.11
C SER A 38 -3.72 -9.78 7.32
N PRO A 39 -2.56 -10.46 7.16
CA PRO A 39 -1.52 -10.53 8.18
C PRO A 39 -1.05 -9.15 8.66
N LEU A 40 -1.21 -8.10 7.85
CA LEU A 40 -0.87 -6.73 8.24
C LEU A 40 -1.84 -6.16 9.26
N LEU A 41 -3.11 -6.59 9.24
CA LEU A 41 -4.13 -6.17 10.21
C LEU A 41 -3.98 -6.91 11.54
N THR A 42 -3.65 -8.20 11.50
CA THR A 42 -3.59 -9.05 12.71
C THR A 42 -2.28 -8.91 13.48
N ASN A 43 -1.14 -8.80 12.79
CA ASN A 43 0.18 -8.92 13.42
C ASN A 43 0.71 -7.63 14.04
N PHE A 44 0.05 -6.50 13.77
CA PHE A 44 0.51 -5.15 14.15
C PHE A 44 -0.52 -4.38 14.97
N GLY A 45 -1.45 -5.08 15.64
CA GLY A 45 -2.49 -4.47 16.46
C GLY A 45 -1.96 -3.59 17.59
N ASP A 46 -0.75 -3.86 18.10
CA ASP A 46 -0.08 -3.01 19.10
C ASP A 46 0.41 -1.66 18.54
N SER A 47 0.50 -1.53 17.23
CA SER A 47 0.87 -0.30 16.51
C SER A 47 -0.36 0.45 15.98
N LEU A 48 -1.56 -0.09 16.17
CA LEU A 48 -2.82 0.47 15.68
C LEU A 48 -3.22 1.69 16.52
N VAL A 49 -3.48 2.81 15.85
CA VAL A 49 -3.84 4.08 16.51
C VAL A 49 -5.25 4.56 16.17
N THR A 50 -5.83 4.10 15.08
CA THR A 50 -7.19 4.49 14.68
C THR A 50 -7.84 3.38 13.87
N ILE A 51 -9.10 3.11 14.18
CA ILE A 51 -10.03 2.38 13.31
C ILE A 51 -11.23 3.30 13.10
N LYS A 52 -11.64 3.52 11.86
CA LYS A 52 -12.88 4.26 11.56
C LYS A 52 -13.44 3.89 10.20
N ASP A 53 -14.75 4.00 10.05
CA ASP A 53 -15.38 3.94 8.74
C ASP A 53 -15.17 5.23 7.98
N ILE A 54 -14.96 5.11 6.67
CA ILE A 54 -14.74 6.21 5.76
C ILE A 54 -15.57 6.03 4.49
N SER A 55 -16.01 7.16 3.93
CA SER A 55 -16.73 7.20 2.65
C SER A 55 -15.91 7.80 1.51
N HIS A 56 -14.74 8.35 1.83
CA HIS A 56 -13.76 8.92 0.90
C HIS A 56 -12.37 8.78 1.56
N TRP A 57 -11.41 8.19 0.84
CA TRP A 57 -10.06 7.98 1.36
C TRP A 57 -9.05 8.66 0.46
N LEU A 58 -8.18 9.55 0.96
CA LEU A 58 -7.17 10.23 0.13
C LEU A 58 -7.74 10.89 -1.15
N GLU A 59 -8.98 11.36 -1.08
CA GLU A 59 -9.74 11.89 -2.24
C GLU A 59 -10.06 10.85 -3.32
N THR A 60 -9.76 9.57 -3.08
CA THR A 60 -10.30 8.43 -3.81
C THR A 60 -11.73 8.16 -3.35
N GLY A 61 -12.56 7.67 -4.27
CA GLY A 61 -13.93 7.24 -3.97
C GLY A 61 -14.01 5.98 -3.10
N THR A 62 -12.88 5.46 -2.59
CA THR A 62 -12.81 4.26 -1.76
C THR A 62 -13.63 4.44 -0.47
N LYS A 63 -14.49 3.46 -0.20
CA LYS A 63 -15.30 3.33 1.01
C LYS A 63 -14.91 2.08 1.75
N GLY A 64 -14.90 2.12 3.07
CA GLY A 64 -14.49 0.98 3.87
C GLY A 64 -14.16 1.32 5.30
N THR A 65 -13.53 0.37 5.99
CA THR A 65 -12.95 0.57 7.31
C THR A 65 -11.46 0.84 7.16
N LEU A 66 -11.03 2.00 7.67
CA LEU A 66 -9.65 2.43 7.70
C LEU A 66 -8.96 2.02 9.00
N TYR A 67 -7.79 1.42 8.86
CA TYR A 67 -6.88 1.05 9.94
C TYR A 67 -5.60 1.87 9.81
N LYS A 68 -5.33 2.72 10.80
CA LYS A 68 -4.12 3.55 10.84
C LYS A 68 -3.13 3.00 11.86
N TYR A 69 -1.90 2.80 11.42
CA TYR A 69 -0.80 2.31 12.24
C TYR A 69 0.27 3.39 12.41
N ALA A 70 0.81 3.52 13.62
CA ALA A 70 1.98 4.34 13.92
C ALA A 70 3.16 3.42 14.26
N LEU A 71 4.11 3.29 13.33
CA LEU A 71 5.18 2.30 13.45
C LEU A 71 6.33 2.85 14.32
N SER A 72 6.70 2.12 15.37
CA SER A 72 7.98 2.31 16.05
C SER A 72 9.14 1.86 15.15
N LEU A 73 10.39 2.15 15.51
CA LEU A 73 11.54 1.71 14.72
C LEU A 73 11.60 0.18 14.57
N GLU A 74 11.33 -0.55 15.66
CA GLU A 74 11.30 -2.00 15.67
C GLU A 74 10.12 -2.54 14.86
N ARG A 75 8.91 -2.02 15.10
CA ARG A 75 7.71 -2.44 14.37
C ARG A 75 7.79 -2.14 12.89
N LYS A 76 8.44 -1.04 12.50
CA LYS A 76 8.70 -0.73 11.10
C LYS A 76 9.48 -1.85 10.40
N LYS A 77 10.59 -2.32 11.00
CA LYS A 77 11.38 -3.42 10.42
C LYS A 77 10.52 -4.68 10.23
N ALA A 78 9.76 -5.08 11.24
CA ALA A 78 8.87 -6.24 11.17
C ALA A 78 7.76 -6.06 10.12
N TYR A 79 7.17 -4.86 10.02
CA TYR A 79 6.15 -4.53 9.04
C TYR A 79 6.66 -4.68 7.61
N PHE A 80 7.83 -4.09 7.33
CA PHE A 80 8.46 -4.17 6.02
C PHE A 80 9.01 -5.56 5.70
N GLN A 81 9.39 -6.37 6.71
CA GLN A 81 9.68 -7.79 6.50
C GLN A 81 8.42 -8.58 6.13
N GLN A 82 7.27 -8.29 6.74
CA GLN A 82 6.00 -8.91 6.37
C GLN A 82 5.59 -8.53 4.95
N LEU A 83 5.73 -7.25 4.57
CA LEU A 83 5.46 -6.80 3.19
C LEU A 83 6.30 -7.58 2.16
N ARG A 84 7.58 -7.81 2.43
CA ARG A 84 8.46 -8.57 1.51
C ARG A 84 8.06 -10.03 1.30
N LYS A 85 7.18 -10.59 2.12
CA LYS A 85 6.67 -11.95 1.94
C LYS A 85 5.63 -12.03 0.82
N PHE A 86 4.85 -10.97 0.63
CA PHE A 86 3.93 -10.87 -0.50
C PHE A 86 4.71 -10.83 -1.82
N ASP A 87 4.09 -11.30 -2.89
CA ASP A 87 4.75 -11.28 -4.20
C ASP A 87 4.78 -9.87 -4.80
N SER A 88 3.64 -9.18 -4.75
CA SER A 88 3.44 -7.75 -5.05
C SER A 88 2.12 -7.30 -4.41
N PHE A 89 1.76 -6.02 -4.49
CA PHE A 89 0.39 -5.57 -4.18
C PHE A 89 -0.61 -6.07 -5.23
N PHE A 90 -0.20 -6.01 -6.48
CA PHE A 90 -0.87 -6.50 -7.69
C PHE A 90 0.17 -6.52 -8.82
N TYR A 91 -0.16 -7.07 -9.99
CA TYR A 91 0.61 -6.88 -11.22
C TYR A 91 -0.20 -6.21 -12.31
N ASN A 92 0.40 -5.22 -12.98
CA ASN A 92 -0.11 -4.67 -14.22
C ASN A 92 0.37 -5.57 -15.37
N CYS A 93 -0.56 -6.23 -16.01
CA CYS A 93 -0.27 -7.18 -17.07
C CYS A 93 -0.88 -6.70 -18.39
N GLU A 94 -0.23 -7.04 -19.50
CA GLU A 94 -0.74 -6.78 -20.84
C GLU A 94 -1.06 -8.11 -21.51
N HIS A 95 -2.30 -8.25 -21.99
CA HIS A 95 -2.71 -9.39 -22.78
C HIS A 95 -2.83 -8.97 -24.26
N PRO A 96 -2.24 -9.72 -25.21
CA PRO A 96 -2.18 -9.32 -26.62
C PRO A 96 -3.53 -9.02 -27.29
N PHE A 97 -4.63 -9.58 -26.76
CA PHE A 97 -5.96 -9.47 -27.36
C PHE A 97 -6.96 -8.66 -26.54
N SER A 98 -6.77 -8.58 -25.22
CA SER A 98 -7.73 -7.94 -24.30
C SER A 98 -7.18 -6.67 -23.66
N GLY A 99 -5.94 -6.29 -23.99
CA GLY A 99 -5.29 -5.09 -23.46
C GLY A 99 -4.80 -5.27 -22.03
N MET A 100 -4.75 -4.16 -21.30
CA MET A 100 -4.27 -4.12 -19.93
C MET A 100 -5.25 -4.80 -18.97
N TYR A 101 -4.72 -5.60 -18.06
CA TYR A 101 -5.48 -6.18 -16.96
C TYR A 101 -4.65 -6.18 -15.68
N VAL A 102 -5.33 -6.38 -14.55
CA VAL A 102 -4.71 -6.42 -13.22
C VAL A 102 -4.73 -7.85 -12.73
N GLU A 103 -3.57 -8.39 -12.36
CA GLU A 103 -3.45 -9.69 -11.71
C GLU A 103 -3.34 -9.51 -10.19
N THR A 104 -4.21 -10.20 -9.47
CA THR A 104 -4.29 -10.17 -8.00
C THR A 104 -3.25 -11.08 -7.39
N THR A 105 -2.64 -10.66 -6.28
CA THR A 105 -1.66 -11.45 -5.54
C THR A 105 -2.20 -11.93 -4.19
N ASP A 106 -1.35 -12.58 -3.41
CA ASP A 106 -1.61 -12.96 -2.03
C ASP A 106 -1.77 -11.76 -1.07
N PHE A 107 -1.57 -10.53 -1.53
CA PHE A 107 -1.88 -9.31 -0.79
C PHE A 107 -3.38 -9.04 -0.66
N GLY A 108 -4.18 -9.50 -1.63
CA GLY A 108 -5.64 -9.28 -1.66
C GLY A 108 -6.05 -7.93 -2.26
N TYR A 109 -7.24 -7.44 -1.89
CA TYR A 109 -7.86 -6.24 -2.49
C TYR A 109 -7.80 -4.99 -1.63
N GLN A 110 -7.07 -5.05 -0.52
CA GLN A 110 -6.99 -3.95 0.42
C GLN A 110 -6.21 -2.79 -0.19
N ASP A 111 -6.67 -1.56 0.03
CA ASP A 111 -5.92 -0.38 -0.35
C ASP A 111 -4.92 -0.04 0.76
N ILE A 112 -3.73 0.43 0.41
CA ILE A 112 -2.68 0.75 1.39
C ILE A 112 -1.99 2.07 1.07
N ALA A 113 -1.72 2.88 2.10
CA ALA A 113 -0.99 4.13 1.98
C ALA A 113 0.09 4.27 3.06
N PHE A 114 1.18 4.95 2.71
CA PHE A 114 2.35 5.13 3.55
C PHE A 114 2.65 6.62 3.70
N PHE A 115 2.94 7.06 4.92
CA PHE A 115 3.20 8.46 5.24
C PHE A 115 4.50 8.59 6.03
N ASN A 116 5.20 9.71 5.83
CA ASN A 116 6.38 10.04 6.63
C ASN A 116 6.00 10.61 8.01
N LEU A 117 7.02 11.00 8.80
CA LEU A 117 6.84 11.57 10.13
C LEU A 117 6.05 12.88 10.13
N GLN A 118 6.14 13.66 9.04
CA GLN A 118 5.40 14.91 8.85
C GLN A 118 3.95 14.69 8.41
N GLY A 119 3.53 13.43 8.22
CA GLY A 119 2.20 13.09 7.72
C GLY A 119 2.04 13.29 6.22
N GLU A 120 3.13 13.49 5.48
CA GLU A 120 3.07 13.59 4.03
C GLU A 120 2.92 12.19 3.40
N LEU A 121 2.03 12.09 2.43
CA LEU A 121 1.81 10.86 1.65
C LEU A 121 3.05 10.53 0.80
N LEU A 122 3.56 9.32 0.95
CA LEU A 122 4.71 8.78 0.21
C LEU A 122 4.28 7.86 -0.92
N PHE A 123 3.26 7.04 -0.69
CA PHE A 123 2.77 6.05 -1.63
C PHE A 123 1.35 5.63 -1.26
N TYR A 124 0.54 5.28 -2.25
CA TYR A 124 -0.68 4.53 -2.03
C TYR A 124 -1.05 3.66 -3.23
N THR A 125 -1.92 2.68 -2.99
CA THR A 125 -2.59 1.88 -4.02
C THR A 125 -4.09 2.07 -4.00
N ILE A 126 -4.72 1.92 -5.17
CA ILE A 126 -6.10 1.44 -5.28
C ILE A 126 -5.97 0.03 -5.88
N THR A 127 -5.91 -0.97 -5.01
CA THR A 127 -5.35 -2.30 -5.33
C THR A 127 -6.23 -3.05 -6.32
N HIS A 128 -7.55 -3.00 -6.13
CA HIS A 128 -8.52 -3.66 -7.02
C HIS A 128 -8.59 -3.02 -8.41
N GLU A 129 -8.19 -1.75 -8.54
CA GLU A 129 -8.07 -1.05 -9.82
C GLU A 129 -6.67 -1.21 -10.44
N GLY A 130 -5.72 -1.82 -9.71
CA GLY A 130 -4.32 -1.97 -10.14
C GLY A 130 -3.60 -0.63 -10.31
N LEU A 131 -3.95 0.36 -9.49
CA LEU A 131 -3.35 1.68 -9.54
C LEU A 131 -2.42 1.90 -8.34
N ALA A 132 -1.27 2.51 -8.59
CA ALA A 132 -0.29 2.84 -7.57
C ALA A 132 0.37 4.18 -7.87
N TRP A 133 0.52 5.02 -6.84
CA TRP A 133 1.19 6.30 -6.95
C TRP A 133 2.27 6.45 -5.90
N ILE A 134 3.39 7.03 -6.30
CA ILE A 134 4.54 7.31 -5.42
C ILE A 134 4.90 8.80 -5.46
N LYS A 135 5.36 9.33 -4.32
CA LYS A 135 5.96 10.66 -4.25
C LYS A 135 7.25 10.63 -5.07
N LYS A 136 7.42 11.59 -6.00
CA LYS A 136 8.70 11.75 -6.71
C LYS A 136 9.81 11.92 -5.67
N SER A 137 10.87 11.12 -5.76
CA SER A 137 12.03 11.35 -4.92
C SER A 137 12.68 12.68 -5.33
N ALA A 138 13.30 13.38 -4.38
CA ALA A 138 14.00 14.64 -4.66
C ALA A 138 15.20 14.46 -5.63
N GLU A 139 15.59 13.22 -5.92
CA GLU A 139 16.73 12.87 -6.79
C GLU A 139 16.38 12.87 -8.28
N GLU A 140 15.10 12.91 -8.67
CA GLU A 140 14.67 12.96 -10.08
C GLU A 140 14.60 14.39 -10.65
N ASN A 141 15.05 15.40 -9.90
CA ASN A 141 15.10 16.82 -10.32
C ASN A 141 16.53 17.35 -10.55
N LYS A 142 17.51 16.47 -10.80
CA LYS A 142 18.87 16.87 -11.18
C LYS A 142 19.18 16.48 -12.62
#